data_AF-E6LRJ2-F1
#
_entry.id   AF-E6LRJ2-F1
#
_cell.length_a   1.000
_cell.length_b   1.000
_cell.length_c   1.000
_cell.angle_alpha   90.00
_cell.angle_beta   90.00
_cell.angle_gamma   90.00
#
_symmetry.space_group_name_H-M   'P 1'
#
loop_
_entity.id
_entity.type
_entity.pdbx_description
1 polymer ?
#
loop_
_entity_poly.entity_id
_entity_poly.type
_entity_poly.pdbx_seq_one_letter_code
_entity_poly.pdbx_strand_id
1 'polypeptide(L)'
;MKNGVDTLENILGNDVFRKYVNISLTDRGSEFYAAKDMETGLDSITRTRVFYCDPMQSGQKGSIENNHIQLRYILPKQTDLVSLGLNDQDALNIVLSHLNSAPVEKFGGKSPLEVASFYVS
;
A
#
# COMPACT_ATOMS: atom_id res chain seq x y z
N MET A 1 -3.12 10.84 -6.56
CA MET A 1 -2.12 9.82 -6.19
C MET A 1 -0.69 10.34 -6.03
N LYS A 2 -0.22 11.30 -6.84
CA LYS A 2 1.13 11.92 -6.68
C LYS A 2 1.54 12.22 -5.23
N ASN A 3 0.73 13.00 -4.51
CA ASN A 3 1.04 13.38 -3.13
C ASN A 3 1.22 12.17 -2.19
N GLY A 4 0.52 11.06 -2.44
CA GLY A 4 0.69 9.83 -1.65
C GLY A 4 2.03 9.17 -1.91
N VAL A 5 2.49 9.18 -3.17
CA VAL A 5 3.83 8.69 -3.54
C VAL A 5 4.92 9.60 -2.97
N ASP A 6 4.72 10.92 -3.01
CA ASP A 6 5.63 11.90 -2.38
C ASP A 6 5.75 11.66 -0.86
N THR A 7 4.61 11.47 -0.17
CA THR A 7 4.61 11.16 1.26
C THR A 7 5.35 9.86 1.56
N LEU A 8 5.14 8.82 0.76
CA LEU A 8 5.82 7.53 0.95
C LEU A 8 7.34 7.64 0.72
N GLU A 9 7.77 8.35 -0.32
CA GLU A 9 9.19 8.63 -0.58
C GLU A 9 9.83 9.43 0.56
N ASN A 10 9.13 10.42 1.12
CA ASN A 10 9.61 11.19 2.27
C ASN A 10 9.75 10.34 3.54
N ILE A 11 8.85 9.39 3.77
CA ILE A 11 8.90 8.49 4.94
C ILE A 11 10.06 7.49 4.83
N LEU A 12 10.26 6.91 3.64
CA LEU A 12 11.25 5.86 3.42
C LEU A 12 12.65 6.41 3.12
N GLY A 13 12.74 7.62 2.57
CA GLY A 13 13.95 8.15 1.95
C GLY A 13 14.19 7.58 0.55
N ASN A 14 14.96 8.32 -0.26
CA ASN A 14 15.16 8.02 -1.68
C ASN A 14 15.72 6.62 -1.95
N ASP A 15 16.69 6.17 -1.17
CA ASP A 15 17.39 4.90 -1.42
C ASP A 15 16.48 3.69 -1.16
N VAL A 16 15.76 3.68 -0.02
CA VAL A 16 14.82 2.62 0.32
C VAL A 16 13.64 2.63 -0.65
N PHE A 17 13.09 3.80 -0.96
CA PHE A 17 12.00 3.93 -1.91
C PHE A 17 12.38 3.37 -3.28
N ARG A 18 13.53 3.78 -3.84
CA ARG A 18 14.00 3.29 -5.15
C ARG A 18 14.35 1.81 -5.14
N LYS A 19 14.73 1.23 -3.99
CA LYS A 19 15.04 -0.20 -3.88
C LYS A 19 13.78 -1.07 -3.82
N TYR A 20 12.80 -0.69 -3.00
CA TYR A 20 11.65 -1.54 -2.70
C TYR A 20 10.34 -1.11 -3.38
N VAL A 21 10.27 0.12 -3.90
CA VAL A 21 9.08 0.71 -4.55
C VAL A 21 9.39 1.12 -6.00
N ASN A 22 10.37 0.47 -6.65
CA ASN A 22 10.75 0.74 -8.03
C ASN A 22 9.66 0.43 -9.07
N ILE A 23 8.70 -0.43 -8.71
CA ILE A 23 7.60 -0.88 -9.56
C ILE A 23 6.29 -0.72 -8.79
N SER A 24 5.36 0.03 -9.37
CA SER A 24 4.01 0.25 -8.82
C SER A 24 2.98 -0.29 -9.80
N LEU A 25 2.27 -1.35 -9.43
CA LEU A 25 1.18 -1.92 -10.23
C LEU A 25 -0.17 -1.41 -9.72
N THR A 26 -0.92 -0.69 -10.56
CA THR A 26 -2.21 -0.08 -10.22
C THR A 26 -3.32 -0.60 -11.15
N ASP A 27 -4.57 -0.37 -10.78
CA ASP A 27 -5.67 -0.51 -11.74
C ASP A 27 -5.78 0.76 -12.59
N ARG A 28 -6.72 0.73 -13.55
CA ARG A 28 -6.99 1.84 -14.47
C ARG A 28 -7.99 2.85 -13.88
N GLY A 29 -8.05 2.98 -12.56
CA GLY A 29 -8.79 4.05 -11.89
C GLY A 29 -8.27 5.42 -12.33
N SER A 30 -9.18 6.38 -12.48
CA SER A 30 -8.87 7.74 -12.93
C SER A 30 -7.85 8.45 -12.01
N GLU A 31 -7.80 8.07 -10.74
CA GLU A 31 -6.87 8.57 -9.74
C GLU A 31 -5.39 8.23 -10.05
N PHE A 32 -5.16 7.24 -10.92
CA PHE A 32 -3.83 6.78 -11.33
C PHE A 32 -3.40 7.31 -12.71
N TYR A 33 -4.24 8.05 -13.44
CA TYR A 33 -3.93 8.47 -14.82
C TYR A 33 -2.72 9.39 -14.95
N ALA A 34 -2.39 10.13 -13.89
CA ALA A 34 -1.20 10.96 -13.82
C ALA A 34 0.08 10.14 -13.55
N ALA A 35 0.33 9.08 -14.34
CA ALA A 35 1.48 8.19 -14.16
C ALA A 35 2.81 8.95 -14.13
N LYS A 36 3.02 9.86 -15.09
CA LYS A 36 4.25 10.66 -15.18
C LYS A 36 4.53 11.44 -13.90
N ASP A 37 3.50 11.98 -13.27
CA ASP A 37 3.62 12.74 -12.01
C ASP A 37 3.96 11.82 -10.83
N MET A 38 3.49 10.57 -10.85
CA MET A 38 3.85 9.55 -9.85
C MET A 38 5.26 9.01 -10.07
N GLU A 39 5.67 8.80 -11.32
CA GLU A 39 6.98 8.27 -11.69
C GLU A 39 8.12 9.26 -11.45
N THR A 40 7.83 10.56 -11.46
CA THR A 40 8.83 11.63 -11.28
C THR A 40 8.93 12.04 -9.82
N GLY A 41 10.12 11.93 -9.23
CA GLY A 41 10.42 12.35 -7.87
C GLY A 41 10.67 13.86 -7.73
N LEU A 42 10.95 14.29 -6.50
CA LEU A 42 11.19 15.70 -6.15
C LEU A 42 12.40 16.30 -6.87
N ASP A 43 13.39 15.46 -7.22
CA ASP A 43 14.60 15.80 -7.96
C ASP A 43 14.41 15.76 -9.50
N SER A 44 13.18 15.57 -9.97
CA SER A 44 12.85 15.34 -11.39
C SER A 44 13.46 14.06 -11.98
N ILE A 45 13.94 13.14 -11.14
CA ILE A 45 14.43 11.82 -11.57
C ILE A 45 13.29 10.81 -11.48
N THR A 46 13.30 9.80 -12.34
CA THR A 46 12.38 8.67 -12.24
C THR A 46 12.61 7.91 -10.93
N ARG A 47 11.62 7.94 -10.02
CA ARG A 47 11.66 7.27 -8.71
C ARG A 47 10.95 5.91 -8.70
N THR A 48 9.96 5.71 -9.57
CA THR A 48 9.20 4.46 -9.70
C THR A 48 8.69 4.33 -11.14
N ARG A 49 8.24 3.13 -11.52
CA ARG A 49 7.55 2.86 -12.79
C ARG A 49 6.13 2.39 -12.53
N VAL A 50 5.16 3.02 -13.17
CA VAL A 50 3.74 2.72 -12.98
C VAL A 50 3.26 1.79 -14.09
N PHE A 51 2.74 0.64 -13.69
CA PHE A 51 2.13 -0.34 -14.58
C PHE A 51 0.65 -0.47 -14.26
N TYR A 52 -0.14 -0.83 -15.28
CA TYR A 52 -1.57 -1.03 -15.14
C TYR A 52 -1.93 -2.49 -15.34
N CYS A 53 -2.83 -3.01 -14.50
CA CYS A 53 -3.38 -4.33 -14.71
C CYS A 53 -4.13 -4.44 -16.05
N ASP A 54 -4.13 -5.65 -16.60
CA ASP A 54 -4.89 -5.95 -17.81
C ASP A 54 -6.41 -5.94 -17.52
N PRO A 55 -7.24 -5.46 -18.46
CA PRO A 55 -8.69 -5.55 -18.34
C PRO A 55 -9.10 -7.01 -18.06
N MET A 56 -9.99 -7.20 -17.08
CA MET A 56 -10.52 -8.52 -16.70
C MET A 56 -9.50 -9.52 -16.10
N GLN A 57 -8.29 -9.09 -15.74
CA GLN A 57 -7.34 -9.92 -14.98
C GLN A 57 -7.32 -9.55 -13.48
N SER A 58 -8.43 -9.78 -12.77
CA SER A 58 -8.51 -9.59 -11.31
C SER A 58 -7.48 -10.42 -10.53
N GLY A 59 -7.07 -11.58 -11.08
CA GLY A 59 -6.07 -12.46 -10.47
C GLY A 59 -4.68 -11.84 -10.28
N GLN A 60 -4.32 -10.78 -11.01
CA GLN A 60 -3.03 -10.07 -10.85
C GLN A 60 -2.93 -9.35 -9.49
N LYS A 61 -4.05 -9.15 -8.79
CA LYS A 61 -4.13 -8.48 -7.49
C LYS A 61 -4.59 -9.40 -6.35
N GLY A 62 -4.54 -10.73 -6.51
CA GLY A 62 -5.09 -11.66 -5.51
C GLY A 62 -4.55 -11.50 -4.08
N SER A 63 -3.26 -11.12 -3.92
CA SER A 63 -2.71 -10.82 -2.59
C SER A 63 -3.28 -9.53 -1.98
N ILE A 64 -3.53 -8.51 -2.81
CA ILE A 64 -4.15 -7.24 -2.37
C ILE A 64 -5.62 -7.48 -1.99
N GLU A 65 -6.33 -8.30 -2.77
CA GLU A 65 -7.72 -8.67 -2.48
C GLU A 65 -7.86 -9.39 -1.14
N ASN A 66 -6.95 -10.32 -0.82
CA ASN A 66 -6.93 -10.97 0.50
C ASN A 66 -6.68 -9.96 1.63
N ASN A 67 -5.74 -9.02 1.46
CA ASN A 67 -5.51 -7.97 2.46
C ASN A 67 -6.75 -7.09 2.65
N HIS A 68 -7.47 -6.78 1.57
CA HIS A 68 -8.74 -6.05 1.64
C HIS A 68 -9.83 -6.83 2.38
N ILE A 69 -9.86 -8.16 2.28
CA ILE A 69 -10.78 -8.99 3.08
C ILE A 69 -10.43 -8.88 4.56
N GLN A 70 -9.14 -8.97 4.91
CA GLN A 70 -8.71 -8.84 6.30
C GLN A 70 -9.08 -7.48 6.90
N LEU A 71 -8.87 -6.40 6.14
CA LEU A 71 -9.26 -5.06 6.53
C LEU A 71 -10.76 -4.94 6.79
N ARG A 72 -11.60 -5.65 6.03
CA ARG A 72 -13.07 -5.62 6.18
C ARG A 72 -13.58 -6.29 7.45
N TYR A 73 -12.80 -7.13 8.11
CA TYR A 73 -13.16 -7.62 9.44
C TYR A 73 -13.11 -6.52 10.51
N ILE A 74 -12.27 -5.50 10.29
CA ILE A 74 -12.13 -4.36 11.21
C ILE A 74 -12.95 -3.15 10.71
N LEU A 75 -12.99 -2.93 9.39
CA LEU A 75 -13.69 -1.82 8.72
C LEU A 75 -14.74 -2.38 7.74
N PRO A 76 -15.92 -2.79 8.23
CA PRO A 76 -16.94 -3.42 7.40
C PRO A 76 -17.48 -2.47 6.33
N LYS A 77 -17.98 -3.05 5.23
CA LYS A 77 -18.63 -2.26 4.18
C LYS A 77 -19.90 -1.59 4.71
N GLN A 78 -20.30 -0.49 4.07
CA GLN A 78 -21.55 0.22 4.34
C GLN A 78 -21.72 0.65 5.81
N THR A 79 -20.61 0.79 6.54
CA THR A 79 -20.59 1.24 7.93
C THR A 79 -19.98 2.62 7.98
N ASP A 80 -20.52 3.48 8.87
CA ASP A 80 -19.93 4.78 9.14
C ASP A 80 -18.61 4.59 9.90
N LEU A 81 -17.50 4.81 9.22
CA LEU A 81 -16.16 4.64 9.77
C LEU A 81 -15.88 5.61 10.92
N VAL A 82 -16.48 6.81 10.91
CA VAL A 82 -16.34 7.79 11.99
C VAL A 82 -17.01 7.27 13.26
N SER A 83 -18.22 6.70 13.12
CA SER A 83 -18.91 6.04 14.24
C SER A 83 -18.15 4.82 14.80
N LEU A 84 -17.32 4.17 13.98
CA LEU A 84 -16.42 3.08 14.40
C LEU A 84 -15.12 3.57 15.07
N GLY A 85 -14.93 4.88 15.18
CA GLY A 85 -13.76 5.49 15.81
C GLY A 85 -12.61 5.78 14.85
N LEU A 86 -12.79 5.62 13.53
CA LEU A 86 -11.80 5.98 12.52
C LEU A 86 -11.82 7.48 12.23
N ASN A 87 -11.42 8.27 13.24
CA ASN A 87 -11.56 9.73 13.23
C ASN A 87 -10.33 10.45 12.66
N ASP A 88 -9.17 9.79 12.60
CA ASP A 88 -7.91 10.37 12.18
C ASP A 88 -6.94 9.29 11.65
N GLN A 89 -5.75 9.75 11.25
CA GLN A 89 -4.70 8.88 10.73
C GLN A 89 -4.14 7.93 11.81
N ASP A 90 -4.16 8.32 13.09
CA ASP A 90 -3.65 7.48 14.19
C ASP A 90 -4.57 6.29 14.45
N ALA A 91 -5.88 6.51 14.43
CA ALA A 91 -6.87 5.43 14.47
C ALA A 91 -6.70 4.46 13.29
N LEU A 92 -6.44 4.98 12.08
CA LEU A 92 -6.15 4.13 10.92
C LEU A 92 -4.83 3.37 11.09
N ASN A 93 -3.79 4.00 11.62
CA ASN A 93 -2.50 3.37 11.88
C ASN A 93 -2.64 2.21 12.88
N ILE A 94 -3.47 2.34 13.91
CA ILE A 94 -3.77 1.27 14.86
C ILE A 94 -4.41 0.06 14.15
N VAL A 95 -5.43 0.29 13.31
CA VAL A 95 -6.07 -0.76 12.51
C VAL A 95 -5.05 -1.49 11.63
N LEU A 96 -4.22 -0.73 10.91
CA LEU A 96 -3.17 -1.29 10.06
C LEU A 96 -2.12 -2.04 10.88
N SER A 97 -1.77 -1.55 12.08
CA SER A 97 -0.83 -2.22 12.99
C SER A 97 -1.36 -3.58 13.46
N HIS A 98 -2.65 -3.67 13.79
CA HIS A 98 -3.27 -4.96 14.14
C HIS A 98 -3.16 -5.98 13.01
N LEU A 99 -3.44 -5.57 11.77
CA LEU A 99 -3.31 -6.45 10.61
C LEU A 99 -1.86 -6.84 10.33
N ASN A 100 -0.96 -5.86 10.35
CA ASN A 100 0.43 -6.08 9.95
C ASN A 100 1.29 -6.74 11.05
N SER A 101 0.79 -6.82 12.29
CA SER A 101 1.42 -7.56 13.39
C SER A 101 0.87 -8.97 13.57
N ALA A 102 -0.19 -9.34 12.83
CA ALA A 102 -0.77 -10.66 12.90
C ALA A 102 0.06 -11.68 12.10
N PRO A 103 0.34 -12.88 12.65
CA PRO A 103 1.06 -13.92 11.93
C PRO A 103 0.23 -14.46 10.76
N VAL A 104 0.89 -14.69 9.62
CA VAL A 104 0.25 -15.21 8.41
C VAL A 104 0.89 -16.53 8.00
N GLU A 105 0.07 -17.54 7.72
CA GLU A 105 0.53 -18.88 7.33
C GLU A 105 1.44 -18.84 6.08
N LYS A 106 1.11 -17.98 5.11
CA LYS A 106 1.93 -17.72 3.91
C LYS A 106 3.38 -17.32 4.23
N PHE A 107 3.62 -16.71 5.40
CA PHE A 107 4.93 -16.28 5.86
C PHE A 107 5.54 -17.23 6.92
N GLY A 108 5.05 -18.47 7.01
CA GLY A 108 5.54 -19.45 7.96
C GLY A 108 5.28 -19.06 9.42
N GLY A 109 4.16 -18.37 9.68
CA GLY A 109 3.80 -17.89 11.01
C GLY A 109 4.43 -16.56 11.41
N LYS A 110 5.17 -15.89 10.52
CA LYS A 110 5.63 -14.51 10.73
C LYS A 110 4.57 -13.49 10.31
N SER A 111 4.60 -12.33 10.93
CA SER A 111 3.77 -11.19 10.56
C SER A 111 4.35 -10.42 9.37
N PRO A 112 3.51 -9.68 8.61
CA PRO A 112 3.97 -8.76 7.57
C PRO A 112 5.08 -7.80 8.03
N LEU A 113 5.00 -7.26 9.26
CA LEU A 113 6.02 -6.36 9.80
C LEU A 113 7.35 -7.06 10.03
N GLU A 114 7.36 -8.28 10.56
CA GLU A 114 8.60 -9.05 10.75
C GLU A 114 9.28 -9.36 9.42
N VAL A 115 8.50 -9.73 8.40
CA VAL A 115 9.01 -9.99 7.06
C VAL A 115 9.56 -8.70 6.43
N ALA A 116 8.84 -7.58 6.53
CA ALA A 116 9.30 -6.29 6.02
C ALA A 116 10.60 -5.83 6.73
N SER A 117 10.66 -5.94 8.05
CA SER A 117 11.84 -5.59 8.84
C SER A 117 13.06 -6.40 8.43
N PHE A 118 12.90 -7.68 8.10
CA PHE A 118 14.00 -8.53 7.62
C PHE A 118 14.52 -8.12 6.24
N TYR A 119 13.65 -7.62 5.36
CA TYR A 119 14.07 -7.18 4.02
C TYR A 119 14.72 -5.80 4.02
N VAL A 120 14.33 -4.91 4.95
CA VAL A 120 14.78 -3.51 5.01
C VAL A 120 16.00 -3.33 5.93
N SER A 121 16.27 -4.27 6.85
CA SER A 121 17.51 -4.33 7.65
C SER A 121 18.75 -4.61 6.80
#